data_AF-A0A849DE44-F1
#
_entry.id   AF-A0A849DE44-F1
#
_cell.length_a   1.000
_cell.length_b   1.000
_cell.length_c   1.000
_cell.angle_alpha   90.00
_cell.angle_beta   90.00
_cell.angle_gamma   90.00
#
_symmetry.space_group_name_H-M   'P 1'
#
loop_
_entity.id
_entity.type
_entity.pdbx_description
1 polymer ?
#
loop_
_entity_poly.entity_id
_entity_poly.type
_entity_poly.pdbx_seq_one_letter_code
_entity_poly.pdbx_strand_id
1 'polypeptide(L)' 'MKIALFLVGFMGLLQGGMSNTQITPTLNATQFRGITFLDQKILSYNIIDGLKFSEISDLAYNKTEK' A
#
# COMPACT_ATOMS: atom_id res chain seq x y z
N MET A 1 -33.30 -1.44 5.87
CA MET A 1 -32.74 -0.76 4.67
C MET A 1 -31.99 0.53 4.98
N LYS A 2 -32.49 1.40 5.88
CA LYS A 2 -31.83 2.68 6.21
C LYS A 2 -30.39 2.54 6.75
N ILE A 3 -30.13 1.54 7.61
CA ILE A 3 -28.78 1.25 8.14
C ILE A 3 -27.79 0.84 7.04
N ALA A 4 -28.21 -0.01 6.10
CA ALA A 4 -27.35 -0.47 5.02
C ALA A 4 -26.99 0.68 4.07
N LEU A 5 -27.95 1.57 3.80
CA LEU A 5 -27.72 2.78 3.01
C LEU A 5 -26.70 3.71 3.68
N PHE A 6 -26.80 3.86 5.01
CA PHE A 6 -25.88 4.67 5.80
C PHE A 6 -24.47 4.08 5.82
N LEU A 7 -24.35 2.76 5.96
CA LEU A 7 -23.08 2.04 5.93
C LEU A 7 -22.38 2.18 4.56
N VAL A 8 -23.13 1.99 3.47
CA VAL A 8 -22.58 2.13 2.10
C VAL A 8 -22.16 3.57 1.83
N GLY A 9 -22.94 4.56 2.27
CA GLY A 9 -22.57 5.97 2.17
C GLY A 9 -21.30 6.31 2.96
N PHE A 10 -21.15 5.75 4.17
CA PHE A 10 -19.96 5.94 4.99
C PHE A 10 -18.72 5.25 4.41
N MET A 11 -18.87 4.08 3.80
CA MET A 11 -17.75 3.40 3.12
C MET A 11 -17.22 4.20 1.92
N GLY A 12 -18.06 4.96 1.22
CA GLY A 12 -17.61 5.86 0.14
C GLY A 12 -16.75 7.03 0.60
N LEU A 13 -16.77 7.36 1.90
CA LEU A 13 -15.94 8.39 2.51
C LEU A 13 -14.56 7.86 2.94
N LEU A 14 -14.38 6.54 3.03
CA LEU A 14 -13.08 5.89 3.25
C LEU A 14 -12.28 5.90 1.94
N GLN A 15 -11.80 7.07 1.54
CA GLN A 15 -11.06 7.29 0.28
C GLN A 15 -9.57 6.99 0.41
N GLY A 16 -9.25 5.81 0.95
CA GLY A 16 -7.89 5.25 0.92
C GLY A 16 -7.75 4.29 -0.26
N GLY A 17 -6.73 4.49 -1.09
CA GLY A 17 -6.39 3.58 -2.18
C GLY A 17 -5.13 2.80 -1.87
N MET A 18 -5.08 1.51 -2.22
CA MET A 18 -3.86 0.71 -2.18
C MET A 18 -3.57 0.17 -3.58
N SER A 19 -2.35 0.34 -4.06
CA SER A 19 -1.89 -0.22 -5.34
C SER A 19 -0.54 -0.91 -5.18
N ASN A 20 -0.31 -1.94 -6.01
CA ASN A 20 1.01 -2.54 -6.13
C ASN A 20 1.99 -1.51 -6.70
N THR A 21 3.20 -1.50 -6.19
CA THR A 21 4.29 -0.68 -6.71
C THR A 21 5.56 -1.51 -6.82
N GLN A 22 6.52 -1.02 -7.59
CA GLN A 22 7.88 -1.54 -7.63
C GLN A 22 8.81 -0.45 -7.09
N ILE A 23 9.36 -0.67 -5.91
CA ILE A 23 10.27 0.24 -5.19
C ILE A 23 11.72 -0.10 -5.54
N THR A 24 11.99 -1.33 -5.98
CA THR A 24 13.35 -1.74 -6.37
C THR A 24 13.76 -1.10 -7.70
N PRO A 25 15.03 -0.69 -7.86
CA PRO A 25 15.52 0.00 -9.05
C PRO A 25 15.48 -0.85 -10.33
N THR A 26 15.44 -2.17 -10.21
CA THR A 26 15.29 -3.09 -11.33
C THR A 26 13.83 -3.54 -11.45
N LEU A 27 13.26 -3.34 -12.65
CA LEU A 27 11.95 -3.85 -13.03
C LEU A 27 11.97 -5.39 -12.82
N ASN A 28 11.16 -5.90 -11.90
CA ASN A 28 10.99 -7.33 -11.57
C ASN A 28 12.01 -7.98 -10.63
N ALA A 29 12.88 -7.23 -9.95
CA ALA A 29 13.65 -7.82 -8.86
C ALA A 29 12.78 -7.93 -7.60
N THR A 30 12.39 -9.14 -7.23
CA THR A 30 11.86 -9.44 -5.89
C THR A 30 12.97 -9.57 -4.85
N GLN A 31 14.24 -9.46 -5.27
CA GLN A 31 15.39 -9.55 -4.40
C GLN A 31 16.40 -8.45 -4.69
N PHE A 32 16.84 -7.75 -3.64
CA PHE A 32 17.91 -6.75 -3.72
C PHE A 32 18.87 -6.96 -2.58
N ARG A 33 20.17 -7.15 -2.89
CA ARG A 33 21.24 -7.33 -1.88
C ARG A 33 20.93 -8.42 -0.83
N GLY A 34 20.33 -9.54 -1.25
CA GLY A 34 19.99 -10.66 -0.35
C GLY A 34 18.67 -10.51 0.41
N ILE A 35 18.03 -9.33 0.36
CA ILE A 35 16.72 -9.09 0.94
C ILE A 35 15.66 -9.45 -0.10
N THR A 36 14.70 -10.29 0.27
CA THR A 36 13.56 -10.64 -0.58
C THR A 36 12.35 -9.80 -0.19
N PHE A 37 11.81 -9.05 -1.16
CA PHE A 37 10.56 -8.32 -1.07
C PHE A 37 9.39 -9.23 -1.42
N LEU A 38 8.43 -9.32 -0.51
CA LEU A 38 7.21 -10.10 -0.62
C LEU A 38 6.03 -9.24 -1.07
N ASP A 39 5.98 -8.01 -0.56
CA ASP A 39 4.95 -7.05 -0.93
C ASP A 39 5.53 -5.65 -1.02
N GLN A 40 5.03 -4.88 -1.97
CA GLN A 40 5.43 -3.51 -2.24
C GLN A 40 4.17 -2.75 -2.64
N LYS A 41 3.71 -1.86 -1.77
CA LYS A 41 2.46 -1.13 -1.93
C LYS A 41 2.66 0.36 -1.82
N ILE A 42 1.86 1.11 -2.56
CA ILE A 42 1.59 2.52 -2.26
C ILE A 42 0.21 2.59 -1.62
N LEU A 43 0.15 3.18 -0.43
CA LEU A 43 -1.09 3.60 0.20
C LEU A 43 -1.28 5.08 -0.13
N SER A 44 -2.32 5.38 -0.90
CA SER A 44 -2.73 6.75 -1.19
C SER A 44 -3.82 7.14 -0.22
N TYR A 45 -3.54 8.16 0.58
CA TYR A 45 -4.55 8.79 1.42
C TYR A 45 -5.22 9.92 0.65
N ASN A 46 -6.37 10.33 1.16
CA ASN A 46 -7.05 11.49 0.67
C ASN A 46 -6.32 12.79 1.05
N ILE A 47 -6.87 13.92 0.62
CA ILE A 47 -6.39 15.24 1.01
C ILE A 47 -6.65 15.45 2.51
N ILE A 48 -5.59 15.60 3.30
CA ILE A 48 -5.63 15.99 4.71
C ILE A 48 -5.09 17.43 4.76
N ASP A 49 -5.89 18.38 5.25
CA ASP A 49 -5.54 19.81 5.31
C ASP A 49 -5.05 20.40 3.97
N GLY A 50 -5.67 20.02 2.85
CA GLY A 50 -5.27 20.49 1.52
C GLY A 50 -4.04 19.78 0.95
N LEU A 51 -3.40 18.88 1.71
CA LEU A 51 -2.22 18.14 1.30
C LEU A 51 -2.57 16.68 0.98
N LYS A 52 -2.10 16.21 -0.18
CA LYS A 52 -2.21 14.80 -0.57
C LYS A 52 -1.05 14.01 0.01
N PHE A 53 -1.36 12.93 0.73
CA PHE A 53 -0.35 12.04 1.32
C PHE A 53 -0.36 10.69 0.62
N SER A 54 0.84 10.12 0.48
CA SER A 54 1.03 8.73 0.09
C SER A 54 2.14 8.12 0.94
N GLU A 55 1.93 6.87 1.37
CA GLU A 55 2.93 6.06 2.06
C GLU A 55 3.38 4.94 1.14
N ILE A 56 4.67 4.63 1.18
CA ILE A 56 5.26 3.47 0.52
C ILE A 56 5.53 2.45 1.62
N SER A 57 4.97 1.26 1.48
CA SER A 57 5.17 0.16 2.43
C SER A 57 5.74 -1.06 1.70
N ASP A 58 6.75 -1.66 2.31
CA ASP A 58 7.34 -2.93 1.89
C ASP A 58 7.21 -4.00 2.98
N LEU A 59 7.04 -5.24 2.54
CA LEU A 59 7.23 -6.42 3.37
C LEU A 59 8.44 -7.17 2.84
N ALA A 60 9.46 -7.34 3.67
CA ALA A 60 10.70 -7.98 3.26
C ALA A 60 11.22 -8.93 4.34
N TYR A 61 12.02 -9.91 3.92
CA TYR A 61 12.77 -10.77 4.83
C TYR A 61 14.20 -10.96 4.35
N ASN A 62 15.11 -11.10 5.32
CA ASN A 62 16.46 -11.55 5.06
C ASN A 62 16.47 -13.08 5.19
N LYS A 63 16.80 -13.77 4.10
CA LYS A 63 16.99 -15.21 4.13
C LYS A 63 18.37 -15.49 4.70
N THR A 64 18.49 -15.63 6.01
CA THR A 64 19.71 -16.18 6.61
C THR A 64 19.84 -17.63 6.15
N GLU A 65 20.79 -17.91 5.27
CA GLU A 65 21.12 -19.29 4.90
C GLU A 65 21.49 -20.07 6.18
N LYS A 66 20.86 -21.23 6.36
CA LYS A 66 21.24 -22.21 7.38
C LYS A 66 22.37 -23.07 6.85
#